data_AF-A0AAD7EAL3-F1
#
_entry.id   AF-A0AAD7EAL3-F1
#
_cell.length_a   1.000
_cell.length_b   1.000
_cell.length_c   1.000
_cell.angle_alpha   90.00
_cell.angle_beta   90.00
_cell.angle_gamma   90.00
#
_symmetry.space_group_name_H-M   'P 1'
#
loop_
_entity.id
_entity.type
_entity.pdbx_description
1 polymer ?
#
loop_
_entity_poly.entity_id
_entity_poly.type
_entity_poly.pdbx_seq_one_letter_code
_entity_poly.pdbx_strand_id
1 'polypeptide(L)' 'ITPHYEFGFGLSYTTITYSALKITSSGTGASSAVVVSFTVANSGSVAGTEIPQLYLAYPTSAGEPKRVLRGFDETTL' A
#
# COMPACT_ATOMS: atom_id res chain seq x y z
N ILE A 1 18.18 2.38 -15.76
CA ILE A 1 18.86 2.62 -14.47
C ILE A 1 18.07 1.91 -13.39
N THR A 2 18.75 1.25 -12.43
CA THR A 2 18.10 0.56 -11.30
C THR A 2 18.53 1.29 -10.04
N PRO A 3 17.60 1.74 -9.17
CA PRO A 3 17.97 2.43 -7.95
C PRO A 3 18.67 1.48 -6.98
N HIS A 4 19.58 2.02 -6.15
CA HIS A 4 20.20 1.25 -5.07
C HIS A 4 19.21 0.98 -3.93
N TYR A 5 18.33 1.96 -3.66
CA TYR A 5 17.16 1.84 -2.79
C TYR A 5 15.98 2.48 -3.51
N GLU A 6 14.87 1.74 -3.63
CA GLU A 6 13.67 2.24 -4.28
C GLU A 6 12.87 3.16 -3.36
N PHE A 7 11.97 3.96 -3.94
CA PHE A 7 11.05 4.76 -3.16
C PHE A 7 10.19 3.85 -2.28
N GLY A 8 10.01 4.22 -1.01
CA GLY A 8 9.26 3.43 -0.02
C GLY A 8 10.07 2.32 0.64
N PHE A 9 11.35 2.15 0.29
CA PHE A 9 12.23 1.17 0.94
C PHE A 9 12.56 1.58 2.40
N GLY A 10 12.44 0.62 3.32
CA GLY A 10 12.79 0.78 4.72
C GLY A 10 12.99 -0.59 5.38
N LEU A 11 13.90 -0.65 6.36
CA LEU A 11 14.13 -1.85 7.16
C LEU A 11 13.43 -1.70 8.51
N SER A 12 13.04 -2.82 9.11
CA SER A 12 12.50 -2.89 10.46
C SER A 12 13.25 -3.93 11.29
N TYR A 13 13.28 -3.73 12.60
CA TYR A 13 13.80 -4.72 13.56
C TYR A 13 12.77 -5.82 13.89
N THR A 14 11.53 -5.67 13.42
CA THR A 14 10.49 -6.70 13.48
C THR A 14 10.06 -7.12 12.07
N THR A 15 9.26 -8.18 12.00
CA THR A 15 8.67 -8.67 10.75
C THR A 15 7.21 -8.20 10.67
N ILE A 16 6.88 -7.45 9.62
CA ILE A 16 5.50 -7.04 9.34
C ILE A 16 4.94 -7.87 8.20
N THR A 17 3.69 -8.32 8.36
CA THR A 17 2.97 -9.13 7.38
C THR A 17 1.70 -8.44 6.91
N TYR A 18 1.42 -8.61 5.61
CA TYR A 18 0.25 -8.06 4.95
C TYR A 18 -0.64 -9.21 4.48
N SER A 19 -1.95 -9.10 4.71
CA SER A 19 -2.90 -10.15 4.31
C SER A 19 -4.30 -9.59 4.02
N ALA A 20 -5.19 -10.46 3.55
CA ALA A 20 -6.62 -10.17 3.37
C ALA A 20 -6.94 -8.91 2.54
N LEU A 21 -6.15 -8.65 1.47
CA LEU A 21 -6.43 -7.55 0.55
C LEU A 21 -7.82 -7.72 -0.07
N LYS A 22 -8.66 -6.70 0.11
CA LYS A 22 -10.01 -6.62 -0.42
C LYS A 22 -10.24 -5.25 -1.04
N ILE A 23 -10.93 -5.27 -2.18
CA ILE A 23 -11.30 -4.08 -2.94
C ILE A 23 -12.81 -4.13 -3.11
N THR A 24 -13.50 -3.09 -2.67
CA THR A 24 -14.95 -2.95 -2.85
C THR A 24 -15.28 -1.60 -3.45
N SER A 25 -16.28 -1.54 -4.32
CA SER A 25 -16.87 -0.28 -4.74
C SER A 25 -18.06 0.05 -3.84
N SER A 26 -18.22 1.33 -3.54
CA SER A 26 -19.34 1.87 -2.77
C SER A 26 -19.90 3.09 -3.50
N GLY A 27 -21.23 3.18 -3.60
CA GLY A 27 -21.91 4.24 -4.36
C GLY A 27 -22.27 3.84 -5.80
N THR A 28 -23.05 4.71 -6.45
CA THR A 28 -23.58 4.51 -7.80
C THR A 28 -23.30 5.73 -8.68
N GLY A 29 -22.85 5.53 -9.92
CA GLY A 29 -22.56 6.59 -10.87
C GLY A 29 -21.24 7.32 -10.62
N ALA A 30 -21.17 8.62 -10.93
CA ALA A 30 -19.95 9.44 -10.84
C ALA A 30 -19.40 9.64 -9.41
N SER A 31 -20.15 9.23 -8.38
CA SER A 31 -19.74 9.29 -6.97
C SER A 31 -19.33 7.92 -6.41
N SER A 32 -19.03 6.94 -7.27
CA SER A 32 -18.54 5.64 -6.84
C SER A 32 -17.14 5.77 -6.24
N ALA A 33 -17.00 5.40 -4.97
CA ALA A 33 -15.73 5.33 -4.26
C ALA A 33 -15.23 3.88 -4.27
N VAL A 34 -13.95 3.69 -4.61
CA VAL A 34 -13.25 2.42 -4.43
C VAL A 34 -12.60 2.42 -3.06
N VAL A 35 -12.98 1.46 -2.24
CA VAL A 35 -12.42 1.22 -0.90
C VAL A 35 -11.48 0.03 -1.00
N VAL A 36 -10.25 0.23 -0.53
CA VAL A 36 -9.23 -0.81 -0.43
C VAL A 36 -8.94 -1.04 1.04
N SER A 37 -9.04 -2.29 1.48
CA SER A 37 -8.77 -2.70 2.87
C SER A 37 -7.85 -3.91 2.88
N PHE A 38 -6.96 -3.98 3.85
CA PHE A 38 -6.05 -5.11 4.08
C PHE A 38 -5.68 -5.14 5.56
N THR A 39 -5.13 -6.25 6.01
CA THR A 39 -4.64 -6.42 7.37
C THR A 39 -3.13 -6.26 7.41
N VAL A 40 -2.65 -5.43 8.35
CA VAL A 40 -1.23 -5.31 8.72
C VAL A 40 -1.04 -5.94 10.09
N ALA A 41 -0.06 -6.83 10.23
CA ALA A 41 0.23 -7.50 11.50
C ALA A 41 1.74 -7.56 11.78
N ASN A 42 2.12 -7.22 13.01
CA ASN A 42 3.47 -7.47 13.51
C ASN A 42 3.57 -8.95 13.92
N SER A 43 4.39 -9.70 13.19
CA SER A 43 4.63 -11.13 13.41
C SER A 43 6.02 -11.41 13.99
N GLY A 44 6.76 -10.38 14.42
CA GLY A 44 8.04 -10.52 15.11
C GLY A 44 7.91 -10.35 16.62
N SER A 45 9.05 -10.24 17.30
CA SER A 45 9.14 -10.25 18.76
C SER A 45 9.29 -8.87 19.41
N VAL A 46 9.40 -7.80 18.61
CA VAL A 46 9.55 -6.43 19.10
C VAL A 46 8.49 -5.53 18.49
N ALA A 47 8.05 -4.51 19.22
CA ALA A 47 7.12 -3.50 18.71
C ALA A 47 7.72 -2.78 17.49
N GLY A 48 6.88 -2.44 16.52
CA GLY A 48 7.29 -1.79 15.27
C GLY A 48 6.30 -0.73 14.82
N THR A 49 6.76 0.17 13.96
CA THR A 49 5.87 1.07 13.21
C THR A 49 6.01 0.76 11.74
N GLU A 50 4.89 0.66 11.05
CA GLU A 50 4.81 0.36 9.62
C GLU A 50 4.11 1.49 8.88
N ILE A 51 4.62 1.83 7.69
CA ILE A 51 4.00 2.77 6.76
C ILE A 51 3.44 2.00 5.56
N PRO A 52 2.23 1.43 5.64
CA PRO A 52 1.63 0.73 4.50
C PRO A 52 1.34 1.69 3.34
N GLN A 53 1.75 1.32 2.13
CA GLN A 53 1.65 2.17 0.94
C GLN A 53 0.76 1.55 -0.14
N LEU A 54 -0.21 2.32 -0.64
CA LEU A 54 -1.12 1.94 -1.73
C LEU A 54 -0.66 2.56 -3.06
N TYR A 55 -0.35 1.69 -4.03
CA TYR A 55 0.01 2.09 -5.39
C TYR A 55 -1.04 1.64 -6.40
N LEU A 56 -1.33 2.49 -7.38
CA LEU A 56 -2.10 2.13 -8.57
C LEU A 56 -1.18 1.95 -9.78
N ALA A 57 -1.52 0.96 -10.61
CA ALA A 57 -0.98 0.80 -11.94
C ALA A 57 -2.09 1.12 -12.95
N TYR A 58 -1.78 1.96 -13.93
CA TYR A 58 -2.71 2.35 -14.99
C TYR A 58 -2.43 1.55 -16.26
N PRO A 59 -3.44 1.38 -17.14
CA PRO A 59 -3.21 0.88 -18.50
C PRO A 59 -2.18 1.75 -19.23
N THR A 60 -1.38 1.15 -20.10
CA THR A 60 -0.34 1.85 -20.86
C THR A 60 -0.88 3.01 -21.71
N SER A 61 -2.14 2.92 -22.16
CA SER A 61 -2.83 3.97 -22.91
C SER A 61 -3.04 5.27 -22.12
N ALA A 62 -2.98 5.22 -20.79
CA ALA A 62 -3.14 6.39 -19.94
C ALA A 62 -1.88 7.29 -19.87
N GLY A 63 -0.71 6.78 -20.31
CA GLY A 63 0.55 7.54 -20.26
C GLY A 63 1.09 7.80 -18.84
N GLU A 64 0.52 7.16 -17.83
CA GLU A 64 0.90 7.30 -16.42
C GLU A 64 2.14 6.47 -16.05
N PRO A 65 2.88 6.82 -14.99
CA PRO A 65 3.94 5.99 -14.45
C PRO A 65 3.45 4.59 -14.04
N LYS A 66 4.35 3.60 -14.11
CA LYS A 66 4.02 2.18 -13.82
C LYS A 66 3.38 1.94 -12.45
N ARG A 67 3.76 2.73 -11.45
CA ARG A 67 3.20 2.71 -10.10
C ARG A 67 3.06 4.14 -9.62
N VAL A 68 1.87 4.52 -9.19
CA VAL A 68 1.58 5.85 -8.65
C VAL A 68 1.03 5.72 -7.25
N LEU A 69 1.69 6.32 -6.27
CA LEU A 69 1.23 6.33 -4.88
C LEU A 69 -0.12 7.06 -4.79
N ARG A 70 -1.07 6.47 -4.06
CA ARG A 70 -2.42 7.04 -3.85
C ARG A 70 -2.80 7.19 -2.40
N GLY A 71 -2.15 6.45 -1.51
CA GLY A 71 -2.38 6.56 -0.08
C GLY A 71 -1.27 5.89 0.70
N PHE A 72 -1.10 6.33 1.93
CA PHE A 72 -0.29 5.70 2.95
C PHE A 72 -0.88 6.04 4.31
N ASP A 73 -0.51 5.28 5.32
CA ASP A 73 -0.87 5.56 6.71
C ASP A 73 0.32 5.22 7.61
N GLU A 74 0.27 5.61 8.89
CA GLU A 74 1.24 5.22 9.91
C GLU A 74 0.54 4.37 10.97
N THR A 75 1.07 3.18 11.24
CA THR A 75 0.50 2.28 12.25
C THR A 75 1.58 1.68 13.15
N THR A 76 1.35 1.72 14.46
CA THR A 76 2.24 1.11 15.46
C THR A 76 1.63 -0.21 15.95
N LEU A 77 2.43 -1.28 15.92
CA LEU A 77 2.00 -2.67 16.12
C LEU A 77 2.94 -3.44 17.06
#